data_AF-A0A9D6P4J8-F1
#
_entry.id   AF-A0A9D6P4J8-F1
#
_cell.length_a   1.000
_cell.length_b   1.000
_cell.length_c   1.000
_cell.angle_alpha   90.00
_cell.angle_beta   90.00
_cell.angle_gamma   90.00
#
_symmetry.space_group_name_H-M   'P 1'
#
loop_
_entity.id
_entity.type
_entity.pdbx_description
1 polymer ?
#
loop_
_entity_poly.entity_id
_entity_poly.type
_entity_poly.pdbx_seq_one_letter_code
_entity_poly.pdbx_strand_id
1 'polypeptide(L)' 'MTDDDMGNPDNITNKTIEKAAKASGQSKKQTLKNIIESAQKELQKVIKQAGKS' A
#
# COMPACT_ATOMS: atom_id res chain seq x y z
N MET A 1 9.33 16.45 11.85
CA MET A 1 9.35 16.01 10.44
C MET A 1 8.59 14.71 10.42
N THR A 2 7.58 14.58 9.57
CA THR A 2 6.79 13.35 9.48
C THR A 2 7.69 12.31 8.85
N ASP A 3 7.92 11.19 9.53
CA ASP A 3 8.71 10.09 8.99
C ASP A 3 8.02 9.57 7.72
N ASP A 4 8.47 10.05 6.55
CA ASP A 4 8.02 9.67 5.20
C ASP A 4 8.59 8.29 4.82
N ASP A 5 8.51 7.38 5.77
CA ASP A 5 9.04 6.03 5.73
C ASP A 5 8.08 5.04 5.05
N MET A 6 6.96 5.53 4.51
CA MET A 6 5.98 4.73 3.77
C MET A 6 6.45 4.31 2.36
N GLY A 7 7.59 4.80 1.88
CA GLY A 7 8.20 4.38 0.62
C GLY A 7 9.05 3.10 0.73
N ASN A 8 9.45 2.71 1.94
CA ASN A 8 10.21 1.48 2.15
C ASN A 8 9.24 0.30 2.39
N PRO A 9 9.24 -0.75 1.55
CA PRO A 9 8.37 -1.92 1.74
C PRO A 9 8.59 -2.61 3.10
N ASP A 10 9.78 -2.53 3.69
CA ASP A 10 10.08 -3.09 5.02
C ASP A 10 9.39 -2.31 6.16
N ASN A 11 8.95 -1.07 5.90
CA ASN A 11 8.20 -0.24 6.84
C ASN A 11 6.68 -0.42 6.77
N ILE A 12 6.17 -1.27 5.85
CA ILE A 12 4.78 -1.74 5.90
C ILE A 12 4.66 -2.76 7.03
N THR A 13 4.66 -2.26 8.25
CA THR A 13 4.45 -3.06 9.46
C THR A 13 2.96 -3.13 9.79
N ASN A 14 2.58 -4.10 10.63
CA ASN A 14 1.21 -4.18 11.16
C ASN A 14 0.76 -2.87 11.81
N LYS A 15 1.68 -2.07 12.38
CA LYS A 15 1.38 -0.73 12.94
C LYS A 15 1.00 0.28 11.87
N THR A 16 1.63 0.24 10.70
CA THR A 16 1.28 1.09 9.56
C THR A 16 -0.11 0.77 9.06
N ILE A 17 -0.45 -0.52 8.97
CA ILE A 17 -1.79 -0.98 8.58
C ILE A 17 -2.84 -0.58 9.64
N GLU A 18 -2.51 -0.67 10.92
CA GLU A 18 -3.38 -0.20 12.01
C GLU A 18 -3.66 1.29 11.96
N LYS A 19 -2.62 2.11 11.76
CA LYS A 19 -2.76 3.56 11.62
C LYS A 19 -3.59 3.91 10.39
N ALA A 20 -3.31 3.26 9.26
CA ALA A 20 -4.08 3.45 8.03
C ALA A 20 -5.54 3.05 8.20
N ALA A 21 -5.81 1.91 8.85
CA ALA A 21 -7.16 1.43 9.15
C ALA A 21 -7.92 2.40 10.06
N LYS A 22 -7.25 2.91 11.11
CA LYS A 22 -7.84 3.89 12.02
C LYS A 22 -8.12 5.22 11.33
N ALA A 23 -7.23 5.68 10.45
CA ALA A 23 -7.40 6.91 9.68
C ALA A 23 -8.50 6.78 8.61
N SER A 24 -8.66 5.60 7.99
CA SER A 24 -9.67 5.35 6.96
C SER A 24 -11.03 4.93 7.53
N GLY A 25 -11.14 4.70 8.84
CA GLY A 25 -12.35 4.16 9.48
C GLY A 25 -12.65 2.71 9.07
N GLN A 26 -11.69 2.02 8.45
CA GLN A 26 -11.86 0.64 7.98
C GLN A 26 -11.28 -0.36 8.97
N SER A 27 -11.69 -1.63 8.85
CA SER A 27 -11.03 -2.70 9.59
C SER A 27 -9.62 -2.93 9.04
N LYS A 28 -8.70 -3.45 9.87
CA LYS A 28 -7.35 -3.82 9.44
C LYS A 28 -7.39 -4.77 8.23
N LYS A 29 -8.29 -5.75 8.25
CA LYS A 29 -8.46 -6.73 7.16
C LYS A 29 -8.87 -6.04 5.85
N GLN A 30 -9.81 -5.12 5.91
CA GLN A 30 -10.25 -4.37 4.73
C GLN A 30 -9.13 -3.46 4.20
N THR A 31 -8.42 -2.79 5.11
CA THR A 31 -7.29 -1.92 4.78
C THR A 31 -6.17 -2.69 4.09
N LEU A 32 -5.82 -3.86 4.63
CA LEU A 32 -4.79 -4.75 4.08
C LEU A 32 -5.18 -5.26 2.69
N LYS A 33 -6.46 -5.63 2.51
CA LYS A 33 -7.00 -5.99 1.18
C LYS A 33 -6.89 -4.84 0.18
N ASN A 34 -7.28 -3.64 0.58
CA ASN A 34 -7.22 -2.45 -0.29
C ASN A 34 -5.77 -2.07 -0.66
N ILE A 35 -4.82 -2.23 0.27
CA ILE A 35 -3.39 -2.01 0.02
C ILE A 35 -2.87 -3.01 -1.02
N ILE A 36 -3.17 -4.31 -0.85
CA ILE A 36 -2.74 -5.35 -1.80
C ILE A 36 -3.35 -5.12 -3.18
N GLU A 37 -4.65 -4.83 -3.27
CA GLU A 37 -5.31 -4.57 -4.56
C GLU A 37 -4.73 -3.35 -5.28
N SER A 38 -4.43 -2.28 -4.53
CA SER A 38 -3.78 -1.08 -5.08
C SER A 38 -2.39 -1.39 -5.60
N ALA A 39 -1.58 -2.12 -4.82
CA ALA A 39 -0.23 -2.52 -5.21
C ALA A 39 -0.23 -3.41 -6.47
N GLN A 40 -1.15 -4.38 -6.56
CA GLN A 40 -1.32 -5.24 -7.73
C GLN A 40 -1.70 -4.44 -8.99
N LYS A 41 -2.60 -3.46 -8.86
CA LYS A 41 -2.98 -2.58 -9.98
C LYS A 41 -1.79 -1.76 -10.48
N GLU A 42 -1.02 -1.18 -9.58
CA GLU A 42 0.17 -0.40 -9.95
C GLU A 42 1.23 -1.28 -10.62
N LEU A 43 1.48 -2.47 -10.08
CA LEU A 43 2.39 -3.43 -10.71
C LEU A 43 1.94 -3.81 -12.14
N GLN A 44 0.65 -4.07 -12.34
CA GLN A 44 0.11 -4.35 -13.68
C GLN A 44 0.26 -3.18 -14.64
N LYS A 45 0.09 -1.93 -14.17
CA LYS A 45 0.33 -0.73 -15.00
C LYS A 45 1.80 -0.63 -15.41
N VAL A 46 2.72 -0.83 -14.46
CA VAL A 46 4.17 -0.82 -14.73
C VAL A 46 4.55 -1.91 -15.73
N ILE A 47 4.05 -3.14 -15.56
CA ILE A 47 4.29 -4.23 -16.52
C ILE A 47 3.75 -3.88 -17.91
N LYS A 48 2.55 -3.30 -18.00
CA LYS A 48 1.98 -2.86 -19.28
C LYS A 48 2.75 -1.72 -19.94
N GLN A 49 3.38 -0.83 -19.16
CA GLN A 49 4.23 0.24 -19.68
C GLN A 49 5.60 -0.30 -20.12
N ALA A 50 6.19 -1.22 -19.34
CA ALA A 50 7.46 -1.85 -19.66
C ALA A 50 7.37 -2.76 -20.91
N GLY A 51 6.26 -3.47 -21.11
CA GLY A 51 6.03 -4.29 -22.31
C GLY A 51 5.65 -3.49 -23.57
N LYS A 52 5.51 -2.16 -23.47
CA LYS A 52 5.25 -1.24 -24.59
C LYS A 52 6.50 -0.45 -25.02
N SER A 53 7.65 -0.68 -24.38
CA SER A 53 8.94 -0.06 -24.73
C SER A 53 9.74 -0.94 -25.69
#